data_AF-A0A8R7VAJ6-F1
#
_entry.id   AF-A0A8R7VAJ6-F1
#
_cell.length_a   1.000
_cell.length_b   1.000
_cell.length_c   1.000
_cell.angle_alpha   90.00
_cell.angle_beta   90.00
_cell.angle_gamma   90.00
#
_symmetry.space_group_name_H-M   'P 1'
#
loop_
_entity.id
_entity.type
_entity.pdbx_description
1 polymer ?
#
loop_
_entity_poly.entity_id
_entity_poly.type
_entity_poly.pdbx_seq_one_letter_code
_entity_poly.pdbx_strand_id
1 'polypeptide(L)'
;MRKACALTLNSAQSQCTVKLRDAIDETIDYLKDQLLSDSRISSDPSLRSMFLLNNSNFVAQLLGIELTTECEKYKDFYLHFSWAHVLSYIQNWNSPGLLRRWVHTSPLAKFKSAFHKMYQTQKFWKVPDPQLRDALRRAIIERVISRYRDYLKEHPELAEQVSRGSNSPEVLEEMLGELFEG
;
A
#
# COMPACT_ATOMS: atom_id res chain seq x y z
N MET A 1 -44.73 -41.20 -3.03
CA MET A 1 -44.00 -40.74 -4.23
C MET A 1 -43.55 -39.28 -4.18
N ARG A 2 -44.41 -38.29 -3.85
CA ARG A 2 -44.01 -36.85 -3.86
C ARG A 2 -42.83 -36.47 -2.95
N LYS A 3 -42.71 -37.07 -1.75
CA LYS A 3 -41.60 -36.78 -0.81
C LYS A 3 -40.23 -37.25 -1.30
N ALA A 4 -40.15 -38.40 -1.96
CA ALA A 4 -38.89 -38.94 -2.47
C ALA A 4 -38.33 -38.11 -3.65
N CYS A 5 -39.22 -37.61 -4.52
CA CYS A 5 -38.86 -36.76 -5.66
C CYS A 5 -38.34 -35.38 -5.20
N ALA A 6 -38.88 -34.83 -4.11
CA ALA A 6 -38.38 -33.59 -3.52
C ALA A 6 -36.98 -33.75 -2.88
N LEU A 7 -36.71 -34.88 -2.24
CA LEU A 7 -35.41 -35.17 -1.64
C LEU A 7 -34.30 -35.36 -2.68
N THR A 8 -34.58 -36.03 -3.79
CA THR A 8 -33.62 -36.18 -4.89
C THR A 8 -33.35 -34.86 -5.60
N LEU A 9 -34.37 -34.00 -5.78
CA LEU A 9 -34.19 -32.66 -6.34
C LEU A 9 -33.30 -31.79 -5.43
N ASN A 10 -33.56 -31.78 -4.13
CA ASN A 10 -32.78 -31.03 -3.15
C ASN A 10 -31.32 -31.51 -3.07
N SER A 11 -31.10 -32.83 -3.15
CA SER A 11 -29.74 -33.41 -3.18
C SER A 11 -28.98 -33.05 -4.45
N ALA A 12 -29.62 -33.13 -5.62
CA ALA A 12 -29.03 -32.75 -6.89
C ALA A 12 -28.73 -31.24 -6.96
N GLN A 13 -29.63 -30.41 -6.44
CA GLN A 13 -29.44 -28.96 -6.34
C GLN A 13 -28.27 -28.61 -5.41
N SER A 14 -28.19 -29.26 -4.24
CA SER A 14 -27.06 -29.11 -3.32
C SER A 14 -25.73 -29.52 -3.96
N GLN A 15 -25.71 -30.61 -4.73
CA GLN A 15 -24.50 -31.06 -5.41
C GLN A 15 -24.09 -30.12 -6.55
N CYS A 16 -25.06 -29.55 -7.27
CA CYS A 16 -24.82 -28.55 -8.30
C CYS A 16 -24.22 -27.26 -7.70
N THR A 17 -24.73 -26.81 -6.54
CA THR A 17 -24.18 -25.64 -5.85
C THR A 17 -22.75 -25.84 -5.35
N VAL A 18 -22.39 -27.06 -4.91
CA VAL A 18 -21.02 -27.38 -4.49
C VAL A 18 -20.09 -27.36 -5.70
N LYS A 19 -20.44 -28.06 -6.79
CA LYS A 19 -19.63 -28.06 -8.02
C LYS A 19 -19.40 -26.66 -8.60
N LEU A 20 -20.42 -25.80 -8.54
CA LEU A 20 -20.31 -24.42 -8.98
C LEU A 20 -19.34 -23.62 -8.11
N ARG A 21 -19.39 -23.80 -6.78
CA ARG A 21 -18.45 -23.17 -5.85
C ARG A 21 -17.02 -23.61 -6.13
N ASP A 22 -16.78 -24.92 -6.24
CA ASP A 22 -15.45 -25.46 -6.50
C ASP A 22 -14.86 -24.90 -7.81
N ALA A 23 -15.69 -24.78 -8.86
CA ALA A 23 -15.26 -24.20 -10.13
C ALA A 23 -14.96 -22.70 -10.05
N ILE A 24 -15.71 -21.95 -9.22
CA ILE A 24 -15.44 -20.53 -8.95
C ILE A 24 -14.10 -20.39 -8.22
N ASP A 25 -13.88 -21.19 -7.18
CA ASP A 25 -12.64 -21.16 -6.39
C ASP A 25 -11.42 -21.52 -7.26
N GLU A 26 -11.52 -22.56 -8.09
CA GLU A 26 -10.47 -22.94 -9.05
C GLU A 26 -10.16 -21.82 -10.06
N THR A 27 -11.20 -21.12 -10.53
CA THR A 27 -11.03 -19.98 -11.44
C THR A 27 -10.35 -18.80 -10.74
N ILE A 28 -10.71 -18.52 -9.49
CA ILE A 28 -10.08 -17.47 -8.67
C ILE A 28 -8.59 -17.80 -8.46
N ASP A 29 -8.27 -19.04 -8.11
CA ASP A 29 -6.88 -19.46 -7.89
C ASP A 29 -6.06 -19.40 -9.17
N TYR A 30 -6.61 -19.84 -10.30
CA TYR A 30 -5.96 -19.68 -11.60
C TYR A 30 -5.67 -18.20 -11.94
N LEU A 31 -6.65 -17.32 -11.70
CA LEU A 31 -6.47 -15.89 -11.91
C LEU A 31 -5.40 -15.30 -10.99
N LYS A 32 -5.38 -15.70 -9.71
CA LYS A 32 -4.34 -15.27 -8.75
C LYS A 32 -2.94 -15.66 -9.23
N ASP A 33 -2.76 -16.89 -9.68
CA ASP A 33 -1.48 -17.38 -10.21
C ASP A 33 -1.05 -16.63 -11.47
N GLN A 34 -2.00 -16.35 -12.36
CA GLN A 34 -1.73 -15.56 -13.56
C GLN A 34 -1.32 -14.13 -13.21
N LEU A 35 -2.04 -13.45 -12.30
CA LEU A 35 -1.69 -12.11 -11.83
C LEU A 35 -0.31 -12.08 -11.14
N LEU A 36 0.01 -13.08 -10.32
CA LEU A 36 1.33 -13.23 -9.74
C LEU A 36 2.41 -13.35 -10.81
N SER A 37 2.12 -14.09 -11.88
CA SER A 37 3.03 -14.22 -13.01
C SER A 37 3.24 -12.92 -13.77
N ASP A 38 2.15 -12.25 -14.13
CA ASP A 38 2.18 -11.00 -14.89
C ASP A 38 2.83 -9.88 -14.08
N SER A 39 2.70 -9.88 -12.75
CA SER A 39 3.38 -8.93 -11.88
C SER A 39 4.90 -8.92 -12.12
N ARG A 40 5.50 -10.08 -12.44
CA ARG A 40 6.96 -10.22 -12.62
C ARG A 40 7.51 -9.46 -13.84
N ILE A 41 6.64 -8.95 -14.72
CA ILE A 41 7.03 -8.05 -15.82
C ILE A 41 7.66 -6.77 -15.26
N SER A 42 7.16 -6.27 -14.12
CA SER A 42 7.80 -5.17 -13.41
C SER A 42 8.95 -5.67 -12.55
N SER A 43 10.12 -5.05 -12.68
CA SER A 43 11.25 -5.31 -11.78
C SER A 43 11.11 -4.58 -10.43
N ASP A 44 10.28 -3.55 -10.35
CA ASP A 44 10.04 -2.78 -9.13
C ASP A 44 9.03 -3.51 -8.21
N PRO A 45 9.45 -3.97 -7.01
CA PRO A 45 8.58 -4.64 -6.04
C PRO A 45 7.39 -3.78 -5.57
N SER A 46 7.53 -2.45 -5.57
CA SER A 46 6.46 -1.53 -5.22
C SER A 46 5.37 -1.51 -6.29
N LEU A 47 5.74 -1.42 -7.56
CA LEU A 47 4.80 -1.52 -8.69
C LEU A 47 4.13 -2.88 -8.75
N ARG A 48 4.89 -3.97 -8.49
CA ARG A 48 4.34 -5.33 -8.38
C ARG A 48 3.25 -5.42 -7.33
N SER A 49 3.53 -4.87 -6.15
CA SER A 49 2.59 -4.86 -5.03
C SER A 49 1.35 -4.03 -5.36
N MET A 50 1.53 -2.86 -6.00
CA MET A 50 0.41 -2.01 -6.44
C MET A 50 -0.46 -2.70 -7.50
N PHE A 51 0.15 -3.36 -8.49
CA PHE A 51 -0.57 -4.13 -9.50
C PHE A 51 -1.41 -5.24 -8.86
N LEU A 52 -0.81 -6.03 -7.96
CA LEU A 52 -1.50 -7.13 -7.28
C LEU A 52 -2.63 -6.61 -6.40
N LEU A 53 -2.42 -5.50 -5.69
CA LEU A 53 -3.44 -4.86 -4.85
C LEU A 53 -4.63 -4.37 -5.67
N ASN A 54 -4.38 -3.63 -6.76
CA ASN A 54 -5.43 -3.13 -7.64
C ASN A 54 -6.30 -4.27 -8.20
N ASN A 55 -5.65 -5.32 -8.71
CA ASN A 55 -6.37 -6.45 -9.30
C ASN A 55 -7.12 -7.28 -8.24
N SER A 56 -6.51 -7.52 -7.07
CA SER A 56 -7.17 -8.26 -5.98
C SER A 56 -8.40 -7.52 -5.47
N ASN A 57 -8.30 -6.19 -5.30
CA ASN A 57 -9.43 -5.36 -4.91
C ASN A 57 -10.54 -5.37 -5.96
N PHE A 58 -10.19 -5.30 -7.25
CA PHE A 58 -11.16 -5.39 -8.34
C PHE A 58 -11.91 -6.74 -8.34
N VAL A 59 -11.19 -7.85 -8.18
CA VAL A 59 -11.82 -9.19 -8.10
C VAL A 59 -12.73 -9.31 -6.88
N ALA A 60 -12.30 -8.80 -5.73
CA ALA A 60 -13.12 -8.77 -4.51
C ALA A 60 -14.44 -8.02 -4.73
N GLN A 61 -14.38 -6.83 -5.32
CA GLN A 61 -15.55 -6.02 -5.63
C GLN A 61 -16.47 -6.69 -6.67
N LEU A 62 -15.90 -7.27 -7.72
CA LEU A 62 -16.66 -7.92 -8.80
C LEU A 62 -17.45 -9.13 -8.30
N LEU A 63 -16.83 -9.95 -7.45
CA LEU A 63 -17.43 -11.17 -6.93
C LEU A 63 -18.24 -10.95 -5.65
N GLY A 64 -18.18 -9.74 -5.06
CA GLY A 64 -18.79 -9.45 -3.76
C GLY A 64 -18.20 -10.31 -2.63
N ILE A 65 -16.95 -10.76 -2.78
CA ILE A 65 -16.23 -11.57 -1.80
C ILE A 65 -15.20 -10.74 -1.08
N GLU A 66 -14.89 -11.14 0.14
CA GLU A 66 -13.90 -10.47 0.95
C GLU A 66 -12.50 -11.10 0.71
N LEU A 67 -11.70 -10.51 -0.20
CA LEU A 67 -10.27 -10.85 -0.35
C LEU A 67 -9.40 -9.96 0.54
N THR A 68 -9.83 -9.72 1.78
CA THR A 68 -9.16 -8.78 2.70
C THR A 68 -7.73 -9.20 2.99
N THR A 69 -7.47 -10.49 3.19
CA THR A 69 -6.12 -10.98 3.51
C THR A 69 -5.11 -10.70 2.40
N GLU A 70 -5.46 -10.96 1.13
CA GLU A 70 -4.59 -10.65 0.00
C GLU A 70 -4.41 -9.14 -0.20
N CYS A 71 -5.50 -8.37 -0.08
CA CYS A 71 -5.45 -6.92 -0.20
C CYS A 71 -4.56 -6.30 0.88
N GLU A 72 -4.71 -6.72 2.13
CA GLU A 72 -3.88 -6.27 3.26
C GLU A 72 -2.41 -6.64 3.04
N LYS A 73 -2.13 -7.89 2.64
CA LYS A 73 -0.78 -8.35 2.33
C LYS A 73 -0.10 -7.50 1.26
N TYR A 74 -0.78 -7.25 0.14
CA TYR A 74 -0.19 -6.46 -0.95
C TYR A 74 -0.07 -4.97 -0.61
N LYS A 75 -1.00 -4.44 0.19
CA LYS A 75 -0.88 -3.09 0.77
C LYS A 75 0.35 -2.97 1.65
N ASP A 76 0.59 -3.94 2.54
CA ASP A 76 1.75 -3.94 3.42
C ASP A 76 3.06 -4.07 2.64
N PHE A 77 3.11 -4.92 1.62
CA PHE A 77 4.27 -5.03 0.73
C PHE A 77 4.53 -3.71 0.00
N TYR A 78 3.51 -3.07 -0.55
CA TYR A 78 3.65 -1.76 -1.18
C TYR A 78 4.21 -0.73 -0.19
N LEU A 79 3.62 -0.61 1.00
CA LEU A 79 4.06 0.33 2.04
C LEU A 79 5.51 0.07 2.45
N HIS A 80 5.91 -1.20 2.56
CA HIS A 80 7.27 -1.59 2.89
C HIS A 80 8.26 -1.21 1.77
N PHE A 81 8.05 -1.73 0.55
CA PHE A 81 8.98 -1.55 -0.56
C PHE A 81 9.09 -0.10 -1.02
N SER A 82 8.02 0.69 -0.89
CA SER A 82 8.04 2.11 -1.22
C SER A 82 8.63 2.96 -0.10
N TRP A 83 8.08 2.86 1.12
CA TRP A 83 8.29 3.89 2.14
C TRP A 83 9.27 3.52 3.24
N ALA A 84 9.64 2.24 3.42
CA ALA A 84 10.59 1.85 4.47
C ALA A 84 11.96 2.50 4.28
N HIS A 85 12.47 2.54 3.05
CA HIS A 85 13.78 3.15 2.77
C HIS A 85 13.77 4.67 3.02
N VAL A 86 12.67 5.37 2.68
CA VAL A 86 12.50 6.81 2.93
C VAL A 86 12.58 7.09 4.43
N LEU A 87 11.87 6.30 5.23
CA LEU A 87 11.81 6.46 6.68
C LEU A 87 13.11 6.07 7.39
N SER A 88 13.91 5.17 6.80
CA SER A 88 15.18 4.73 7.40
C SER A 88 16.14 5.89 7.71
N TYR A 89 16.07 6.99 6.96
CA TYR A 89 16.92 8.17 7.17
C TYR A 89 16.60 8.93 8.46
N ILE A 90 15.37 8.82 8.99
CA ILE A 90 14.95 9.53 10.21
C ILE A 90 14.66 8.59 11.39
N GLN A 91 14.44 7.29 11.13
CA GLN A 91 14.01 6.34 12.16
C GLN A 91 15.14 5.83 13.07
N ASN A 92 16.38 5.76 12.57
CA ASN A 92 17.51 5.15 13.30
C ASN A 92 18.61 6.17 13.66
N TRP A 93 18.31 7.46 13.68
CA TRP A 93 19.31 8.50 13.89
C TRP A 93 19.62 8.73 15.38
N ASN A 94 20.37 7.80 15.98
CA ASN A 94 20.90 7.90 17.34
C ASN A 94 22.38 8.32 17.36
N SER A 95 22.81 9.26 16.51
CA SER A 95 24.22 9.68 16.51
C SER A 95 24.55 10.47 17.80
N PRO A 96 25.56 10.07 18.58
CA PRO A 96 26.03 10.83 19.74
C PRO A 96 26.43 12.25 19.33
N GLY A 97 26.12 13.23 20.18
CA GLY A 97 26.08 14.67 19.86
C GLY A 97 27.35 15.31 19.27
N LEU A 98 28.49 14.62 19.23
CA LEU A 98 29.75 15.13 18.67
C LEU A 98 29.96 14.82 17.18
N LEU A 99 29.28 13.80 16.63
CA LEU A 99 29.40 13.42 15.20
C LEU A 99 28.45 14.17 14.28
N ARG A 100 27.47 14.91 14.83
CA ARG A 100 26.50 15.71 14.06
C ARG A 100 27.17 16.78 13.18
N ARG A 101 28.37 17.25 13.56
CA ARG A 101 29.11 18.31 12.87
C ARG A 101 29.92 17.83 11.65
N TRP A 102 30.16 16.52 11.54
CA TRP A 102 31.09 15.93 10.55
C TRP A 102 30.41 15.21 9.38
N VAL A 103 29.07 15.09 9.39
CA VAL A 103 28.34 14.48 8.27
C VAL A 103 27.91 15.58 7.30
N HIS A 104 28.50 15.60 6.10
CA HIS A 104 28.28 16.61 5.06
C HIS A 104 26.83 16.73 4.53
N THR A 105 25.93 15.83 4.91
CA THR A 105 24.48 15.91 4.61
C THR A 105 23.67 15.43 5.80
N SER A 106 22.79 16.29 6.33
CA SER A 106 21.94 15.91 7.46
C SER A 106 20.97 14.77 7.07
N PRO A 107 20.61 13.88 8.00
CA PRO A 107 19.61 12.82 7.75
C PRO A 107 18.28 13.38 7.23
N LEU A 108 17.88 14.55 7.73
CA LEU A 108 16.74 15.31 7.24
C LEU A 108 16.82 15.63 5.74
N ALA A 109 17.99 16.04 5.23
CA ALA A 109 18.16 16.31 3.80
C ALA A 109 18.00 15.04 2.95
N LYS A 110 18.52 13.90 3.42
CA LYS A 110 18.35 12.60 2.75
C LYS A 110 16.89 12.15 2.74
N PHE A 111 16.19 12.28 3.87
CA PHE A 111 14.76 12.01 3.96
C PHE A 111 13.97 12.87 2.97
N LYS A 112 14.18 14.19 2.97
CA LYS A 112 13.47 15.11 2.07
C LYS A 112 13.68 14.73 0.60
N SER A 113 14.93 14.46 0.22
CA SER A 113 15.25 14.04 -1.15
C SER A 113 14.56 12.73 -1.54
N ALA A 114 14.64 11.71 -0.66
CA ALA A 114 14.01 10.41 -0.89
C ALA A 114 12.47 10.51 -0.95
N PHE A 115 11.88 11.31 -0.06
CA PHE A 115 10.44 11.61 -0.06
C PHE A 115 9.99 12.22 -1.38
N HIS A 116 10.65 13.30 -1.83
CA HIS A 116 10.27 13.98 -3.07
C HIS A 116 10.43 13.07 -4.28
N LYS A 117 11.52 12.29 -4.35
CA LYS A 117 11.72 11.30 -5.41
C LYS A 117 10.60 10.24 -5.43
N MET A 118 10.21 9.74 -4.26
CA MET A 118 9.14 8.75 -4.14
C MET A 118 7.79 9.35 -4.56
N TYR A 119 7.46 10.53 -4.03
CA TYR A 119 6.24 11.26 -4.39
C TYR A 119 6.15 11.51 -5.90
N GLN A 120 7.19 12.05 -6.53
CA GLN A 120 7.19 12.34 -7.96
C GLN A 120 7.01 11.08 -8.80
N THR A 121 7.61 9.96 -8.38
CA THR A 121 7.43 8.66 -9.05
C THR A 121 5.98 8.19 -8.96
N GLN A 122 5.38 8.27 -7.77
CA GLN A 122 4.09 7.65 -7.47
C GLN A 122 2.88 8.54 -7.75
N LYS A 123 3.07 9.86 -7.92
CA LYS A 123 1.99 10.80 -8.23
C LYS A 123 1.18 10.36 -9.45
N PHE A 124 1.86 9.81 -10.46
CA PHE A 124 1.27 9.38 -11.73
C PHE A 124 0.96 7.88 -11.79
N TRP A 125 1.07 7.16 -10.68
CA TRP A 125 0.59 5.77 -10.65
C TRP A 125 -0.93 5.75 -10.63
N LYS A 126 -1.53 4.68 -11.14
CA LYS A 126 -2.99 4.58 -11.20
C LYS A 126 -3.53 3.64 -10.13
N VAL A 127 -4.40 4.15 -9.28
CA VAL A 127 -5.27 3.36 -8.39
C VAL A 127 -6.71 3.68 -8.80
N PRO A 128 -7.36 2.82 -9.61
CA PRO A 128 -8.67 3.12 -10.20
C PRO A 128 -9.79 3.25 -9.16
N ASP A 129 -9.75 2.44 -8.11
CA ASP A 129 -10.76 2.44 -7.08
C ASP A 129 -10.54 3.60 -6.09
N PRO A 130 -11.51 4.52 -5.93
CA PRO A 130 -11.34 5.70 -5.09
C PRO A 130 -11.22 5.37 -3.60
N GLN A 131 -11.92 4.34 -3.12
CA GLN A 131 -11.89 3.97 -1.70
C GLN A 131 -10.52 3.39 -1.31
N LEU A 132 -9.98 2.52 -2.15
CA LEU A 132 -8.64 1.96 -2.04
C LEU A 132 -7.58 3.06 -2.14
N ARG A 133 -7.73 3.99 -3.09
CA ARG A 133 -6.83 5.13 -3.25
C ARG A 133 -6.78 5.99 -1.99
N ASP A 134 -7.94 6.34 -1.43
CA ASP A 134 -8.04 7.11 -0.19
C ASP A 134 -7.46 6.33 1.01
N ALA A 135 -7.71 5.02 1.08
CA ALA A 135 -7.16 4.16 2.12
C ALA A 135 -5.63 4.05 2.05
N LEU A 136 -5.05 4.00 0.85
CA LEU A 136 -3.61 4.03 0.64
C LEU A 136 -3.01 5.37 1.05
N ARG A 137 -3.60 6.49 0.60
CA ARG A 137 -3.17 7.84 0.98
C ARG A 137 -3.16 8.02 2.49
N ARG A 138 -4.25 7.65 3.18
CA ARG A 138 -4.33 7.68 4.65
C ARG A 138 -3.22 6.86 5.30
N ALA A 139 -3.01 5.63 4.85
CA ALA A 139 -1.98 4.75 5.41
C ALA A 139 -0.55 5.31 5.20
N ILE A 140 -0.28 5.92 4.05
CA ILE A 140 1.02 6.57 3.79
C ILE A 140 1.19 7.82 4.65
N ILE A 141 0.17 8.68 4.72
CA ILE A 141 0.18 9.89 5.57
C ILE A 141 0.43 9.51 7.02
N GLU A 142 -0.36 8.59 7.57
CA GLU A 142 -0.23 8.14 8.95
C GLU A 142 1.17 7.59 9.22
N ARG A 143 1.70 6.77 8.31
CA ARG A 143 3.03 6.16 8.47
C ARG A 143 4.16 7.18 8.35
N VAL A 144 4.11 8.06 7.35
CA VAL A 144 5.22 8.95 6.98
C VAL A 144 5.22 10.23 7.81
N ILE A 145 4.06 10.88 7.92
CA ILE A 145 3.94 12.16 8.60
C ILE A 145 4.08 11.98 10.11
N SER A 146 3.53 10.91 10.70
CA SER A 146 3.72 10.67 12.14
C SER A 146 5.21 10.52 12.49
N ARG A 147 5.95 9.71 11.73
CA ARG A 147 7.40 9.54 11.93
C ARG A 147 8.19 10.82 11.69
N TYR A 148 7.77 11.62 10.71
CA TYR A 148 8.40 12.91 10.44
C TYR A 148 8.18 13.91 11.57
N ARG A 149 6.96 13.99 12.10
CA ARG A 149 6.62 14.84 13.25
C ARG A 149 7.41 14.40 14.50
N ASP A 150 7.53 13.10 14.75
CA ASP A 150 8.32 12.57 15.87
C ASP A 150 9.81 12.96 15.75
N TYR A 151 10.40 12.79 14.56
CA TYR A 151 11.78 13.21 14.29
C TYR A 151 12.00 14.72 14.52
N LEU A 152 11.05 15.58 14.14
CA LEU A 152 11.16 17.02 14.38
C LEU A 152 11.03 17.38 15.88
N LYS A 153 10.22 16.65 16.65
CA LYS A 153 10.15 16.84 18.11
C LYS A 153 11.47 16.49 18.80
N GLU A 154 12.17 15.47 18.32
CA GLU A 154 13.48 15.07 18.83
C GLU A 154 14.63 16.02 18.39
N HIS A 155 14.37 16.90 17.43
CA HIS A 155 15.35 17.85 16.86
C HIS A 155 14.74 19.25 16.68
N PRO A 156 14.48 19.97 17.79
CA PRO A 156 13.84 21.29 17.76
C PRO A 156 14.60 22.34 16.94
N GLU A 157 15.93 22.22 16.84
CA GLU A 157 16.79 23.08 16.01
C GLU A 157 16.46 22.97 14.52
N LEU A 158 15.97 21.80 14.08
CA LEU A 158 15.53 21.56 12.72
C LEU A 158 14.05 21.92 12.55
N ALA A 159 13.24 21.72 13.60
CA ALA A 159 11.81 22.03 13.57
C ALA A 159 11.57 23.50 13.20
N GLU A 160 12.28 24.44 13.81
CA GLU A 160 12.11 25.88 13.52
C GLU A 160 12.45 26.22 12.06
N GLN A 161 13.49 25.60 11.50
CA GLN A 161 13.89 25.77 10.09
C GLN A 161 12.86 25.23 9.11
N VAL A 162 12.18 24.14 9.48
CA VAL A 162 11.22 23.44 8.62
C VAL A 162 9.81 24.03 8.72
N SER A 163 9.44 24.56 9.88
CA SER A 163 8.07 25.03 10.21
C SER A 163 7.52 26.10 9.26
N ARG A 164 8.39 26.81 8.54
CA ARG A 164 8.01 27.93 7.64
C ARG A 164 8.30 27.67 6.16
N GLY A 165 8.74 26.46 5.81
CA GLY A 165 9.18 26.13 4.46
C GLY A 165 8.29 25.11 3.75
N SER A 166 8.61 24.83 2.49
CA SER A 166 7.96 23.80 1.63
C SER A 166 8.11 22.36 2.12
N ASN A 167 8.68 22.15 3.30
CA ASN A 167 8.90 20.83 3.89
C ASN A 167 8.21 20.70 5.26
N SER A 168 7.31 21.62 5.61
CA SER A 168 6.51 21.46 6.82
C SER A 168 5.70 20.15 6.75
N PRO A 169 5.43 19.51 7.90
CA PRO A 169 4.61 18.30 7.93
C PRO A 169 3.28 18.46 7.17
N GLU A 170 2.65 19.63 7.28
CA GLU A 170 1.38 19.96 6.64
C GLU A 170 1.50 20.00 5.11
N VAL A 171 2.58 20.58 4.56
CA VAL A 171 2.81 20.59 3.10
C VAL A 171 3.10 19.18 2.58
N LEU A 172 3.91 18.40 3.30
CA LEU A 172 4.18 17.02 2.91
C LEU A 172 2.91 16.15 2.96
N GLU A 173 2.04 16.38 3.93
CA GLU A 173 0.75 15.71 4.07
C GLU A 173 -0.18 16.04 2.89
N GLU A 174 -0.28 17.31 2.49
CA GLU A 174 -1.03 17.75 1.32
C GLU A 174 -0.51 17.07 0.04
N MET A 175 0.81 17.04 -0.15
CA MET A 175 1.42 16.34 -1.28
C MET A 175 1.01 14.85 -1.31
N LEU A 176 1.07 14.15 -0.18
CA LEU A 176 0.67 12.74 -0.12
C LEU A 176 -0.82 12.53 -0.45
N GLY A 177 -1.66 13.53 -0.18
CA GLY A 177 -3.07 13.56 -0.57
C GLY A 177 -3.30 13.53 -2.08
N GLU A 178 -2.31 13.95 -2.88
CA GLU A 178 -2.37 13.95 -4.36
C GLU A 178 -1.79 12.69 -5.01
N LEU A 179 -1.34 11.70 -4.23
CA LEU A 179 -0.76 10.49 -4.80
C LEU A 179 -1.78 9.69 -5.60
N PHE A 180 -1.35 9.06 -6.69
CA PHE A 180 -2.16 8.16 -7.50
C PHE A 180 -3.27 8.79 -8.36
N GLU A 181 -3.05 10.01 -8.85
CA GLU A 181 -3.97 10.72 -9.77
C GLU A 181 -3.61 10.52 -11.26
N GLY A 182 -2.82 9.49 -11.58
CA GLY A 182 -2.39 9.16 -12.95
C GLY A 182 -3.43 8.45 -13.82
#